data_AF-A0A9Q0JDE2-F1
#
_entry.id   AF-A0A9Q0JDE2-F1
#
_cell.length_a   1.000
_cell.length_b   1.000
_cell.length_c   1.000
_cell.angle_alpha   90.00
_cell.angle_beta   90.00
_cell.angle_gamma   90.00
#
_symmetry.space_group_name_H-M   'P 1'
#
loop_
_entity.id
_entity.type
_entity.pdbx_description
1 polymer ?
#
loop_
_entity_poly.entity_id
_entity_poly.type
_entity_poly.pdbx_seq_one_letter_code
_entity_poly.pdbx_strand_id
1 'polypeptide(L)'
;MKELVEAVREWGFFQVVNHGVPRKVLKRMLSEQREVFHQPFNKKAKDKFLNLPAKSYHWGNPNAACLSQFSWSEAFHIPLTDISRIKDYKTLRYFLHLYLHCLYFVIHTKV
;
A
#
# COMPACT_ATOMS: atom_id res chain seq x y z
N MET A 1 3.77 0.48 26.59
CA MET A 1 2.31 0.62 26.40
C MET A 1 1.73 1.97 26.82
N LYS A 2 2.13 2.57 27.95
CA LYS A 2 1.57 3.87 28.40
C LYS A 2 1.62 4.97 27.33
N GLU A 3 2.79 5.17 26.71
CA GLU A 3 2.98 6.17 25.65
C GLU A 3 2.11 5.90 24.40
N LEU A 4 1.90 4.63 24.03
CA LEU A 4 1.03 4.26 22.91
C LEU A 4 -0.42 4.61 23.23
N VAL A 5 -0.90 4.23 24.42
CA VAL A 5 -2.27 4.54 24.86
C VAL A 5 -2.49 6.04 24.92
N GLU A 6 -1.53 6.80 25.44
CA GLU A 6 -1.58 8.27 25.47
C GLU A 6 -1.60 8.86 24.06
N ALA A 7 -0.72 8.41 23.15
CA ALA A 7 -0.70 8.90 21.77
C ALA A 7 -2.01 8.59 21.02
N VAL A 8 -2.58 7.38 21.18
CA VAL A 8 -3.87 7.03 20.60
C VAL A 8 -4.99 7.88 21.19
N ARG A 9 -5.02 8.09 22.52
CA ARG A 9 -6.08 8.86 23.19
C ARG A 9 -6.05 10.34 22.82
N GLU A 10 -4.86 10.95 22.83
CA GLU A 10 -4.72 12.39 22.63
C GLU A 10 -4.67 12.79 21.15
N TRP A 11 -4.07 11.96 20.29
CA TRP A 11 -3.82 12.30 18.89
C TRP A 11 -4.52 11.39 17.87
N GLY A 12 -4.91 10.17 18.25
CA GLY A 12 -5.47 9.17 17.33
C GLY A 12 -4.46 8.57 16.35
N PHE A 13 -3.17 8.94 16.46
CA PHE A 13 -2.10 8.48 15.57
C PHE A 13 -0.75 8.47 16.29
N PHE A 14 0.15 7.60 15.85
CA PHE A 14 1.53 7.53 16.34
C PHE A 14 2.46 6.99 15.27
N GLN A 15 3.75 7.27 15.40
CA GLN A 15 4.80 6.69 14.56
C GLN A 15 5.56 5.63 15.33
N VAL A 16 5.77 4.47 14.71
CA VAL A 16 6.64 3.44 15.26
C VAL A 16 7.99 3.52 14.58
N VAL A 17 9.05 3.76 15.35
CA VAL A 17 10.45 3.67 14.91
C VAL A 17 11.06 2.36 15.41
N ASN A 18 12.16 1.91 14.78
CA ASN A 18 12.81 0.64 15.14
C ASN A 18 11.85 -0.57 15.18
N HIS A 19 10.80 -0.53 14.35
CA HIS A 19 9.75 -1.54 14.27
C HIS A 19 10.30 -2.94 13.92
N GLY A 20 11.49 -3.06 13.35
CA GLY A 20 12.13 -4.36 13.05
C GLY A 20 11.89 -4.88 11.64
N VAL A 21 11.11 -4.17 10.83
CA VAL A 21 11.03 -4.42 9.38
C VAL A 21 12.35 -3.97 8.74
N PRO A 22 13.08 -4.85 8.01
CA PRO A 22 14.38 -4.47 7.47
C PRO A 22 14.27 -3.30 6.48
N ARG A 23 15.16 -2.31 6.61
CA ARG A 23 15.17 -1.11 5.75
C ARG A 23 15.27 -1.43 4.26
N LYS A 24 15.95 -2.53 3.89
CA LYS A 24 16.04 -3.01 2.51
C LYS A 24 14.67 -3.39 1.93
N VAL A 25 13.80 -4.00 2.74
CA VAL A 25 12.43 -4.38 2.34
C VAL A 25 11.61 -3.12 2.07
N LEU A 26 11.65 -2.15 3.00
CA LEU A 26 10.95 -0.86 2.81
C LEU A 26 11.42 -0.12 1.56
N LYS A 27 12.73 0.04 1.38
CA LYS A 27 13.31 0.71 0.20
C LYS A 27 12.92 0.03 -1.09
N ARG A 28 12.94 -1.30 -1.12
CA ARG A 28 12.60 -2.04 -2.33
C ARG A 28 11.09 -1.99 -2.61
N MET A 29 10.25 -2.10 -1.59
CA MET A 29 8.80 -1.91 -1.75
C MET A 29 8.47 -0.53 -2.34
N LEU A 30 9.08 0.55 -1.83
CA LEU A 30 8.91 1.90 -2.37
C LEU A 30 9.37 2.01 -3.84
N SER A 31 10.49 1.36 -4.18
CA SER A 31 10.97 1.32 -5.57
C SER A 31 9.98 0.59 -6.48
N GLU A 32 9.50 -0.59 -6.09
CA GLU A 32 8.55 -1.36 -6.90
C GLU A 32 7.21 -0.63 -7.04
N GLN A 33 6.73 0.07 -6.00
CA GLN A 33 5.54 0.93 -6.08
C GLN A 33 5.74 2.04 -7.11
N ARG A 34 6.88 2.74 -7.05
CA ARG A 34 7.20 3.81 -8.00
C ARG A 34 7.20 3.31 -9.45
N GLU A 35 7.78 2.14 -9.72
CA GLU A 35 7.78 1.54 -11.07
C GLU A 35 6.37 1.24 -11.59
N VAL A 36 5.47 0.80 -10.71
CA VAL A 36 4.05 0.58 -11.06
C VAL A 36 3.36 1.90 -11.40
N PHE A 37 3.54 2.93 -10.56
CA PHE A 37 2.90 4.24 -10.77
C PHE A 37 3.49 5.02 -11.95
N HIS A 38 4.75 4.79 -12.31
CA HIS A 38 5.35 5.36 -13.53
C HIS A 38 4.85 4.73 -14.83
N GLN A 39 4.09 3.62 -14.78
CA GLN A 39 3.47 3.09 -15.99
C GLN A 39 2.48 4.12 -16.57
N PRO A 40 2.32 4.16 -17.91
CA PRO A 40 1.37 5.04 -18.55
C PRO A 40 -0.04 4.93 -17.97
N PHE A 41 -0.74 6.06 -17.82
CA PHE A 41 -2.08 6.10 -17.23
C PHE A 41 -3.04 5.12 -17.89
N ASN A 42 -3.09 5.10 -19.22
CA ASN A 42 -3.92 4.18 -20.00
C ASN A 42 -3.58 2.70 -19.77
N LYS A 43 -2.36 2.36 -19.31
CA LYS A 43 -2.00 1.00 -18.93
C LYS A 43 -2.51 0.66 -17.53
N LYS A 44 -2.38 1.60 -16.57
CA LYS A 44 -2.86 1.44 -15.19
C LYS A 44 -4.40 1.39 -15.11
N ALA A 45 -5.07 2.15 -15.96
CA ALA A 45 -6.53 2.25 -16.03
C ALA A 45 -7.21 1.09 -16.78
N LYS A 46 -6.44 0.17 -17.40
CA LYS A 46 -7.01 -1.02 -18.02
C LYS A 46 -7.55 -1.97 -16.95
N ASP A 47 -8.70 -2.57 -17.25
CA ASP A 47 -9.22 -3.68 -16.47
C ASP A 47 -8.15 -4.77 -16.33
N LYS A 48 -8.04 -5.31 -15.12
CA LYS A 48 -7.09 -6.36 -14.77
C LYS A 48 -5.61 -5.98 -14.92
N PHE A 49 -5.26 -4.70 -14.84
CA PHE A 49 -3.86 -4.31 -14.62
C PHE A 49 -3.32 -4.99 -13.33
N LEU A 50 -2.07 -5.47 -13.38
CA LEU A 50 -1.47 -6.38 -12.37
C LEU A 50 -2.23 -7.71 -12.15
N ASN A 51 -3.16 -8.08 -13.04
CA ASN A 51 -4.07 -9.22 -12.87
C ASN A 51 -4.96 -9.11 -11.60
N LEU A 52 -5.24 -7.88 -11.17
CA LEU A 52 -6.12 -7.57 -10.04
C LEU A 52 -7.59 -7.46 -10.49
N PRO A 53 -8.56 -7.48 -9.55
CA PRO A 53 -9.95 -7.19 -9.87
C PRO A 53 -10.15 -5.84 -10.58
N ALA A 54 -11.31 -5.71 -11.26
CA ALA A 54 -11.73 -4.41 -11.77
C ALA A 54 -11.83 -3.41 -10.60
N LYS A 55 -11.55 -2.13 -10.88
CA LYS A 55 -11.53 -1.05 -9.87
C LYS A 55 -10.45 -1.19 -8.77
N SER A 56 -9.40 -1.99 -8.99
CA SER A 56 -8.22 -1.96 -8.10
C SER A 56 -7.38 -0.68 -8.25
N TYR A 57 -7.40 -0.03 -9.42
CA TYR A 57 -6.79 1.27 -9.63
C TYR A 57 -7.82 2.38 -9.49
N HIS A 58 -7.45 3.45 -8.77
CA HIS A 58 -8.26 4.64 -8.60
C HIS A 58 -7.44 5.88 -8.99
N TRP A 59 -8.07 6.78 -9.74
CA TRP A 59 -7.57 8.11 -10.04
C TRP A 59 -8.60 9.12 -9.55
N GLY A 60 -8.20 9.93 -8.58
CA GLY A 60 -9.06 10.89 -7.89
C GLY A 60 -10.28 10.29 -7.22
N ASN A 61 -11.37 11.04 -7.22
CA ASN A 61 -12.64 10.62 -6.66
C ASN A 61 -13.65 10.39 -7.79
N PRO A 62 -13.99 9.13 -8.14
CA PRO A 62 -14.93 8.85 -9.23
C PRO A 62 -16.36 9.33 -8.93
N ASN A 63 -16.67 9.64 -7.67
CA ASN A 63 -17.98 10.10 -7.21
C ASN A 63 -18.00 11.61 -6.89
N ALA A 64 -17.02 12.38 -7.36
CA ALA A 64 -16.97 13.82 -7.11
C ALA A 64 -18.13 14.53 -7.82
N ALA A 65 -19.00 15.19 -7.04
CA ALA A 65 -20.09 16.01 -7.55
C ALA A 65 -19.68 17.48 -7.80
N CYS A 66 -18.54 17.91 -7.21
CA CYS A 66 -18.00 19.26 -7.38
C CYS A 66 -16.47 19.26 -7.27
N LEU A 67 -15.86 20.38 -7.68
CA LEU A 67 -14.40 20.53 -7.73
C LEU A 67 -13.71 20.34 -6.38
N SER A 68 -14.34 20.72 -5.26
CA SER A 68 -13.76 20.55 -3.93
C SER A 68 -13.71 19.09 -3.47
N GLN A 69 -14.48 18.20 -4.11
CA GLN A 69 -14.45 16.77 -3.86
C GLN A 69 -13.44 16.03 -4.75
N PHE A 70 -12.81 16.74 -5.68
CA PHE A 70 -11.77 16.17 -6.53
C PHE A 70 -10.51 15.91 -5.71
N SER A 71 -9.94 14.71 -5.86
CA SER A 71 -8.65 14.37 -5.28
C SER A 71 -7.61 14.31 -6.39
N TRP A 72 -6.55 15.09 -6.29
CA TRP A 72 -5.42 14.94 -7.20
C TRP A 72 -4.49 13.85 -6.66
N SER A 73 -4.92 12.60 -6.80
CA SER A 73 -4.19 11.45 -6.30
C SER A 73 -4.45 10.20 -7.16
N GLU A 74 -3.54 9.24 -7.06
CA GLU A 74 -3.72 7.90 -7.55
C GLU A 74 -3.47 6.87 -6.46
N ALA A 75 -4.21 5.77 -6.52
CA ALA A 75 -4.08 4.68 -5.57
C ALA A 75 -4.32 3.32 -6.21
N PHE A 76 -3.59 2.31 -5.74
CA PHE A 76 -3.92 0.91 -5.96
C PHE A 76 -4.47 0.31 -4.67
N HIS A 77 -5.69 -0.20 -4.72
CA HIS A 77 -6.26 -1.03 -3.67
C HIS A 77 -6.03 -2.51 -3.99
N ILE A 78 -5.17 -3.14 -3.18
CA ILE A 78 -4.72 -4.52 -3.37
C ILE A 78 -5.11 -5.33 -2.12
N PRO A 79 -6.21 -6.10 -2.16
CA PRO A 79 -6.54 -7.03 -1.10
C PRO A 79 -5.40 -8.04 -0.87
N LEU A 80 -5.15 -8.40 0.40
CA LEU A 80 -4.07 -9.34 0.74
C LEU A 80 -4.20 -10.68 0.02
N THR A 81 -5.45 -11.15 -0.16
CA THR A 81 -5.80 -12.37 -0.89
C THR A 81 -5.40 -12.31 -2.37
N ASP A 82 -5.35 -11.11 -2.94
CA ASP A 82 -5.11 -10.90 -4.37
C ASP A 82 -3.63 -10.68 -4.71
N ILE A 83 -2.74 -10.53 -3.72
CA ILE A 83 -1.29 -10.37 -3.97
C ILE A 83 -0.73 -11.55 -4.77
N SER A 84 -1.23 -12.76 -4.50
CA SER A 84 -0.86 -13.98 -5.23
C SER A 84 -1.18 -13.91 -6.73
N ARG A 85 -2.17 -13.08 -7.13
CA ARG A 85 -2.60 -12.92 -8.53
C ARG A 85 -1.63 -12.06 -9.34
N ILE A 86 -0.74 -11.30 -8.71
CA ILE A 86 0.22 -10.41 -9.40
C ILE A 86 1.30 -11.24 -10.12
N LYS A 87 1.11 -11.49 -11.42
CA LYS A 87 1.97 -12.40 -12.21
C LYS A 87 3.18 -11.69 -12.84
N ASP A 88 2.94 -10.63 -13.59
CA ASP A 88 3.98 -9.98 -14.42
C ASP A 88 4.95 -9.12 -13.61
N TYR A 89 4.60 -8.82 -12.36
CA TYR A 89 5.38 -7.99 -11.44
C TYR A 89 5.88 -8.83 -10.27
N LYS A 90 6.74 -9.81 -10.57
CA LYS A 90 7.22 -10.82 -9.59
C LYS A 90 7.94 -10.21 -8.40
N THR A 91 8.77 -9.19 -8.65
CA THR A 91 9.53 -8.46 -7.62
C THR A 91 8.60 -7.68 -6.70
N LEU A 92 7.64 -6.93 -7.25
CA LEU A 92 6.58 -6.28 -6.48
C LEU A 92 5.84 -7.29 -5.60
N ARG A 93 5.37 -8.41 -6.18
CA ARG A 93 4.66 -9.46 -5.44
C ARG A 93 5.50 -10.00 -4.28
N TYR A 94 6.78 -10.30 -4.53
CA TYR A 94 7.69 -10.79 -3.50
C TYR A 94 7.86 -9.79 -2.35
N PHE A 95 8.10 -8.51 -2.65
CA PHE A 95 8.30 -7.50 -1.62
C PHE A 95 7.01 -7.12 -0.88
N LEU A 96 5.83 -7.22 -1.50
CA LEU A 96 4.54 -7.12 -0.82
C LEU A 96 4.41 -8.24 0.23
N HIS A 97 4.63 -9.50 -0.16
CA HIS A 97 4.59 -10.62 0.78
C HIS A 97 5.62 -10.46 1.90
N LEU A 98 6.85 -10.07 1.58
CA LEU A 98 7.91 -9.91 2.57
C LEU A 98 7.61 -8.78 3.56
N TYR A 99 7.10 -7.65 3.07
CA TYR A 99 6.67 -6.54 3.91
C TYR A 99 5.56 -6.96 4.87
N LEU A 100 4.53 -7.65 4.37
CA LEU A 100 3.41 -8.13 5.19
C LEU A 100 3.84 -9.17 6.21
N HIS A 101 4.72 -10.09 5.84
CA HIS A 101 5.27 -11.07 6.76
C HIS A 101 6.05 -10.37 7.89
N CYS A 102 6.89 -9.39 7.56
CA CYS A 102 7.59 -8.60 8.57
C CYS A 102 6.61 -7.80 9.43
N LEU A 103 5.58 -7.17 8.85
CA LEU A 103 4.60 -6.39 9.60
C LEU A 103 3.79 -7.26 10.57
N TYR A 104 3.34 -8.44 10.10
CA TYR A 104 2.63 -9.41 10.94
C TYR A 104 3.50 -9.87 12.11
N PHE A 105 4.77 -10.21 11.85
CA PHE A 105 5.72 -10.56 12.91
C PHE A 105 5.88 -9.43 13.92
N VAL A 106 6.02 -8.18 13.47
CA VAL A 106 6.16 -7.00 14.34
C VAL A 106 4.92 -6.81 15.22
N ILE A 107 3.72 -6.90 14.64
CA ILE A 107 2.47 -6.75 15.39
C ILE A 107 2.32 -7.86 16.44
N HIS A 108 2.71 -9.10 16.13
CA HIS A 108 2.49 -10.23 17.05
C HIS A 108 3.61 -10.42 18.09
N THR A 109 4.77 -9.77 17.94
CA THR A 109 5.94 -9.99 18.80
C THR A 109 6.41 -8.75 19.56
N LYS A 110 5.99 -7.55 19.17
CA LYS A 110 6.58 -6.29 19.69
C LYS A 110 5.60 -5.17 20.04
N VAL A 111 4.33 -5.30 19.68
CA VAL A 111 3.25 -4.36 20.05
C VAL A 111 2.28 -5.09 20.95
#